data_AF-A0AA39HH57-F1
#
_entry.id   AF-A0AA39HH57-F1
#
_cell.length_a   1.000
_cell.length_b   1.000
_cell.length_c   1.000
_cell.angle_alpha   90.00
_cell.angle_beta   90.00
_cell.angle_gamma   90.00
#
_symmetry.space_group_name_H-M   'P 1'
#
loop_
_entity.id
_entity.type
_entity.pdbx_description
1 polymer ?
#
loop_
_entity_poly.entity_id
_entity_poly.type
_entity_poly.pdbx_seq_one_letter_code
_entity_poly.pdbx_strand_id
1 'polypeptide(L)'
;MEHLTPGPPRATRPAPTVFCYICGRQFGSKSIEIHIPNCITKFEREQKKLPKSQRRPLPQRPDVVKTEDGRVDVEKTNEAAWKSAQESLVECAFCGRSFNPDRLPIHNRSCTKENPAKRAPKNNLNSEDPCGVIDGVIEGNYESVVESFDDMGLKETLLRGIYAFGFEKPSAIQQRAIVPCCGTSDVIAQAQSGTGKTATFSVSVLQRIDENNPCVQALVMAPTRELAQQIQIVMCALGDFMNVNVHACIGGTNVRDDQRKLEQGVQVVVGTPGRVNDMIKRQALQTENIKMFVLDEADEMLSRGFKEQIYDTFKSLPQDVQVVLLSATMPTEVLDVTSRFMQDPIKILVKKEELTLEGIRQFYILIEHEKYKFDTLVDLYETVNITQAVIFCNTRRKVEELNRQMIANQFTVSCMHGEMEQSERDVIMREFRSGSSRVLISTDLLARGIDVQQVSLVINYDLPGKRENYIHRIGRSGRFGRKGVAINFVTNNDLRVMRDIETFYTTQIEEMPEDIADLL
;
A
#
# COMPACT_ATOMS: atom_id res chain seq x y z
N MET A 1 -53.48 -27.87 2.24
CA MET A 1 -52.33 -26.96 2.34
C MET A 1 -51.09 -27.83 2.36
N GLU A 2 -50.52 -28.08 1.18
CA GLU A 2 -49.29 -28.87 1.04
C GLU A 2 -48.08 -27.96 1.31
N HIS A 3 -47.19 -28.42 2.18
CA HIS A 3 -45.94 -27.77 2.52
C HIS A 3 -44.91 -28.00 1.40
N LEU A 4 -44.54 -26.93 0.70
CA LEU A 4 -43.38 -26.91 -0.21
C LEU A 4 -42.10 -26.77 0.60
N THR A 5 -41.26 -27.80 0.59
CA THR A 5 -39.86 -27.71 1.04
C THR A 5 -39.01 -27.02 -0.04
N PRO A 6 -38.13 -26.07 0.32
CA PRO A 6 -37.22 -25.47 -0.65
C PRO A 6 -36.13 -26.47 -1.03
N GLY A 7 -35.95 -26.70 -2.34
CA GLY A 7 -34.89 -27.55 -2.88
C GLY A 7 -33.48 -26.97 -2.67
N PRO A 8 -32.43 -27.77 -2.85
CA PRO A 8 -31.05 -27.36 -2.58
C PRO A 8 -30.61 -26.19 -3.49
N PRO A 9 -29.73 -25.30 -3.00
CA PRO A 9 -29.25 -24.16 -3.78
C PRO A 9 -28.52 -24.65 -5.04
N ARG A 10 -28.93 -24.15 -6.21
CA ARG A 10 -28.20 -24.39 -7.46
C ARG A 10 -26.80 -23.80 -7.34
N ALA A 11 -25.77 -24.63 -7.44
CA ALA A 11 -24.39 -24.19 -7.60
C ALA A 11 -24.30 -23.21 -8.77
N THR A 12 -24.00 -21.94 -8.49
CA THR A 12 -23.71 -20.94 -9.51
C THR A 12 -22.39 -21.33 -10.18
N ARG A 13 -22.47 -21.82 -11.42
CA ARG A 13 -21.28 -22.06 -12.25
C ARG A 13 -20.47 -20.75 -12.34
N PRO A 14 -19.13 -20.80 -12.20
CA PRO A 14 -18.29 -19.62 -12.36
C PRO A 14 -18.54 -18.97 -13.73
N ALA A 15 -18.48 -17.63 -13.78
CA ALA A 15 -18.69 -16.88 -15.01
C ALA A 15 -17.70 -17.34 -16.10
N PRO A 16 -18.14 -17.47 -17.37
CA PRO A 16 -17.27 -17.96 -18.44
C PRO A 16 -16.07 -17.03 -18.59
N THR A 17 -14.88 -17.61 -18.48
CA THR A 17 -13.60 -16.93 -18.71
C THR A 17 -13.15 -17.15 -20.15
N VAL A 18 -12.41 -16.20 -20.70
CA VAL A 18 -11.92 -16.24 -22.08
C VAL A 18 -10.44 -15.91 -22.16
N PHE A 19 -9.73 -16.53 -23.10
CA PHE A 19 -8.31 -16.27 -23.34
C PHE A 19 -8.10 -15.15 -24.35
N CYS A 20 -7.10 -14.30 -24.08
CA CYS A 20 -6.60 -13.36 -25.07
C CYS A 20 -5.72 -14.08 -26.09
N TYR A 21 -6.09 -14.05 -27.37
CA TYR A 21 -5.34 -14.68 -28.47
C TYR A 21 -3.97 -14.04 -28.77
N ILE A 22 -3.68 -12.89 -28.17
CA ILE A 22 -2.40 -12.17 -28.36
C ILE A 22 -1.41 -12.52 -27.25
N CYS A 23 -1.86 -12.54 -25.99
CA CYS A 23 -0.97 -12.71 -24.83
C CYS A 23 -1.19 -14.00 -24.03
N GLY A 24 -2.23 -14.78 -24.35
CA GLY A 24 -2.55 -16.05 -23.70
C GLY A 24 -3.08 -15.93 -22.27
N ARG A 25 -3.36 -14.71 -21.77
CA ARG A 25 -3.92 -14.50 -20.43
C ARG A 25 -5.44 -14.71 -20.41
N GLN A 26 -5.94 -15.21 -19.28
CA GLN A 26 -7.36 -15.45 -19.02
C GLN A 26 -8.04 -14.20 -18.44
N PHE A 27 -9.20 -13.85 -18.96
CA PHE A 27 -10.00 -12.70 -18.53
C PHE A 27 -11.46 -13.09 -18.33
N GLY A 28 -12.21 -12.28 -17.58
CA GLY A 28 -13.67 -12.34 -17.61
C GLY A 28 -14.21 -11.92 -18.99
N SER A 29 -15.35 -12.49 -19.41
CA SER A 29 -15.97 -12.23 -20.71
C SER A 29 -16.27 -10.76 -21.01
N LYS A 30 -16.49 -9.92 -19.99
CA LYS A 30 -16.65 -8.45 -20.14
C LYS A 30 -15.32 -7.70 -20.15
N SER A 31 -14.32 -8.20 -19.42
CA SER A 31 -13.01 -7.55 -19.28
C SER A 31 -12.12 -7.73 -20.51
N ILE A 32 -12.35 -8.81 -21.29
CA ILE A 32 -11.59 -9.09 -22.50
C ILE A 32 -11.73 -8.00 -23.56
N GLU A 33 -12.93 -7.39 -23.69
CA GLU A 33 -13.21 -6.35 -24.68
C GLU A 33 -12.44 -5.06 -24.40
N ILE A 34 -12.15 -4.80 -23.12
CA ILE A 34 -11.32 -3.67 -22.66
C ILE A 34 -9.83 -4.02 -22.82
N HIS A 35 -9.46 -5.29 -22.62
CA HIS A 35 -8.08 -5.73 -22.69
C HIS A 35 -7.52 -5.79 -24.12
N ILE A 36 -8.28 -6.33 -25.08
CA ILE A 36 -7.78 -6.59 -26.45
C ILE A 36 -7.20 -5.33 -27.12
N PRO A 37 -7.85 -4.15 -27.12
CA PRO A 37 -7.29 -2.95 -27.75
C PRO A 37 -5.96 -2.50 -27.13
N ASN A 38 -5.87 -2.59 -25.79
CA ASN A 38 -4.64 -2.27 -25.06
C ASN A 38 -3.53 -3.29 -25.35
N CYS A 39 -3.89 -4.57 -25.49
CA CYS A 39 -2.96 -5.64 -25.83
C CYS A 39 -2.41 -5.50 -27.26
N ILE A 40 -3.25 -5.12 -28.23
CA ILE A 40 -2.82 -4.78 -29.59
C ILE A 40 -1.86 -3.59 -29.57
N THR A 41 -2.23 -2.51 -28.90
CA THR A 41 -1.41 -1.28 -28.80
C THR A 41 -0.04 -1.58 -28.19
N LYS A 42 0.00 -2.44 -27.16
CA LYS A 42 1.24 -2.89 -26.53
C LYS A 42 2.07 -3.73 -27.50
N PHE A 43 1.46 -4.71 -28.17
CA PHE A 43 2.12 -5.56 -29.16
C PHE A 43 2.75 -4.73 -30.28
N GLU A 44 2.01 -3.80 -30.88
CA GLU A 44 2.52 -2.94 -31.96
C GLU A 44 3.68 -2.05 -31.51
N ARG A 45 3.60 -1.50 -30.29
CA ARG A 45 4.66 -0.69 -29.69
C ARG A 45 5.93 -1.50 -29.49
N GLU A 46 5.81 -2.75 -29.08
CA GLU A 46 6.94 -3.66 -28.90
C GLU A 46 7.54 -4.10 -30.23
N GLN A 47 6.71 -4.40 -31.24
CA GLN A 47 7.18 -4.67 -32.60
C GLN A 47 7.92 -3.47 -33.22
N LYS A 48 7.50 -2.23 -32.94
CA LYS A 48 8.20 -1.03 -33.40
C LYS A 48 9.61 -0.90 -32.84
N LYS A 49 9.87 -1.43 -31.64
CA LYS A 49 11.20 -1.44 -31.00
C LYS A 49 12.17 -2.48 -31.61
N LEU A 50 11.65 -3.47 -32.33
CA LEU A 50 12.46 -4.52 -32.96
C LEU A 50 12.95 -4.09 -34.36
N PRO A 51 14.15 -4.56 -34.78
CA PRO A 51 14.62 -4.43 -36.16
C PRO A 51 13.58 -4.99 -37.15
N LYS A 52 13.45 -4.40 -38.35
CA LYS A 52 12.43 -4.81 -39.35
C LYS A 52 12.45 -6.31 -39.65
N SER A 53 13.62 -6.95 -39.62
CA SER A 53 13.81 -8.40 -39.84
C SER A 53 13.26 -9.28 -38.71
N GLN A 54 13.04 -8.72 -37.51
CA GLN A 54 12.55 -9.42 -36.32
C GLN A 54 11.09 -9.06 -35.98
N ARG A 55 10.46 -8.21 -36.80
CA ARG A 55 9.06 -7.82 -36.59
C ARG A 55 8.14 -8.92 -37.09
N ARG A 56 7.07 -9.17 -36.33
CA ARG A 56 6.03 -10.13 -36.71
C ARG A 56 4.67 -9.47 -36.91
N PRO A 57 3.82 -10.05 -37.76
CA PRO A 57 2.43 -9.59 -37.90
C PRO A 57 1.66 -9.85 -36.60
N LEU A 58 0.59 -9.07 -36.40
CA LEU A 58 -0.35 -9.28 -35.30
C LEU A 58 -0.99 -10.67 -35.43
N PRO A 59 -1.09 -11.45 -34.34
CA PRO A 59 -1.84 -12.71 -34.35
C PRO A 59 -3.26 -12.49 -34.85
N GLN A 60 -3.79 -13.41 -35.66
CA GLN A 60 -5.15 -13.29 -36.15
C GLN A 60 -6.14 -13.66 -35.04
N ARG A 61 -7.24 -12.90 -34.97
CA ARG A 61 -8.32 -13.22 -34.04
C ARG A 61 -8.94 -14.57 -34.46
N PRO A 62 -9.01 -15.58 -33.59
CA PRO A 62 -9.63 -16.85 -33.90
C PRO A 62 -11.12 -16.67 -34.19
N ASP A 63 -11.64 -17.47 -35.11
CA ASP A 63 -13.07 -17.52 -35.39
C ASP A 63 -13.85 -18.04 -34.18
N VAL A 64 -15.03 -17.47 -33.96
CA VAL A 64 -15.92 -17.90 -32.88
C VAL A 64 -16.54 -19.25 -33.26
N VAL A 65 -16.16 -20.30 -32.55
CA VAL A 65 -16.69 -21.65 -32.78
C VAL A 65 -18.10 -21.71 -32.21
N LYS A 66 -19.07 -22.19 -33.00
CA LYS A 66 -20.45 -22.39 -32.57
C LYS A 66 -20.78 -23.87 -32.46
N THR A 67 -21.59 -24.25 -31.47
CA THR A 67 -22.18 -25.59 -31.36
C THR A 67 -23.24 -25.81 -32.45
N GLU A 68 -23.69 -27.05 -32.65
CA GLU A 68 -24.73 -27.40 -33.63
C GLU A 68 -26.04 -26.60 -33.42
N ASP A 69 -26.32 -26.18 -32.17
CA ASP A 69 -27.44 -25.33 -31.79
C ASP A 69 -27.21 -23.82 -32.02
N GLY A 70 -26.09 -23.43 -32.65
CA GLY A 70 -25.76 -22.04 -32.97
C GLY A 70 -25.25 -21.18 -31.80
N ARG A 71 -25.04 -21.76 -30.61
CA ARG A 71 -24.47 -21.08 -29.43
C ARG A 71 -22.94 -21.06 -29.50
N VAL A 72 -22.30 -20.06 -28.92
CA VAL A 72 -20.84 -19.97 -28.87
C VAL A 72 -20.27 -21.07 -27.97
N ASP A 73 -19.42 -21.91 -28.54
CA ASP A 73 -18.63 -22.91 -27.81
C ASP A 73 -17.42 -22.21 -27.21
N VAL A 74 -17.58 -21.75 -25.97
CA VAL A 74 -16.56 -20.98 -25.23
C VAL A 74 -15.29 -21.81 -25.01
N GLU A 75 -15.43 -23.13 -24.84
CA GLU A 75 -14.31 -24.02 -24.55
C GLU A 75 -13.43 -24.21 -25.80
N LYS A 76 -14.03 -24.50 -26.96
CA LYS A 76 -13.30 -24.57 -28.24
C LYS A 76 -12.75 -23.22 -28.70
N THR A 77 -13.50 -22.14 -28.45
CA THR A 77 -13.01 -20.78 -28.77
C THR A 77 -11.81 -20.41 -27.91
N ASN A 78 -11.82 -20.82 -26.64
CA ASN A 78 -10.68 -20.63 -25.73
C ASN A 78 -9.47 -21.45 -26.13
N GLU A 79 -9.67 -22.70 -26.54
CA GLU A 79 -8.60 -23.56 -27.03
C GLU A 79 -7.95 -22.97 -28.29
N ALA A 80 -8.75 -22.47 -29.23
CA ALA A 80 -8.25 -21.79 -30.43
C ALA A 80 -7.48 -20.49 -30.11
N ALA A 81 -8.00 -19.67 -29.17
CA ALA A 81 -7.32 -18.46 -28.71
C ALA A 81 -6.01 -18.76 -27.98
N TRP A 82 -6.00 -19.80 -27.14
CA TRP A 82 -4.81 -20.23 -26.43
C TRP A 82 -3.75 -20.78 -27.39
N LYS A 83 -4.15 -21.59 -28.36
CA LYS A 83 -3.25 -22.11 -29.40
C LYS A 83 -2.64 -20.98 -30.24
N SER A 84 -3.44 -20.02 -30.67
CA SER A 84 -2.94 -18.83 -31.40
C SER A 84 -1.94 -18.02 -30.57
N ALA A 85 -2.13 -17.92 -29.25
CA ALA A 85 -1.19 -17.22 -28.38
C ALA A 85 0.11 -18.04 -28.18
N GLN A 86 0.01 -19.37 -28.12
CA GLN A 86 1.16 -20.26 -27.97
C GLN A 86 2.05 -20.33 -29.21
N GLU A 87 1.47 -20.31 -30.40
CA GLU A 87 2.21 -20.20 -31.68
C GLU A 87 3.04 -18.91 -31.75
N SER A 88 2.72 -17.94 -30.90
CA SER A 88 3.45 -16.68 -30.76
C SER A 88 4.60 -16.75 -29.73
N LEU A 89 4.79 -17.85 -29.03
CA LEU A 89 5.91 -17.99 -28.09
C LEU A 89 7.22 -18.29 -28.84
N VAL A 90 8.31 -17.75 -28.33
CA VAL A 90 9.67 -17.97 -28.85
C VAL A 90 10.49 -18.63 -27.76
N GLU A 91 11.20 -19.68 -28.14
CA GLU A 91 12.09 -20.38 -27.22
C GLU A 91 13.37 -19.60 -26.95
N CYS A 92 13.76 -19.55 -25.68
CA CYS A 92 15.06 -19.07 -25.28
C CYS A 92 16.13 -20.04 -25.78
N ALA A 93 17.05 -19.54 -26.60
CA ALA A 93 18.16 -20.33 -27.15
C ALA A 93 19.13 -20.88 -26.07
N PHE A 94 19.02 -20.42 -24.82
CA PHE A 94 19.87 -20.85 -23.71
C PHE A 94 19.22 -21.88 -22.79
N CYS A 95 17.92 -21.72 -22.44
CA CYS A 95 17.24 -22.65 -21.52
C CYS A 95 16.07 -23.42 -22.12
N GLY A 96 15.73 -23.20 -23.40
CA GLY A 96 14.65 -23.90 -24.10
C GLY A 96 13.23 -23.52 -23.66
N ARG A 97 13.07 -22.63 -22.67
CA ARG A 97 11.75 -22.17 -22.22
C ARG A 97 11.13 -21.21 -23.24
N SER A 98 9.82 -21.35 -23.44
CA SER A 98 9.01 -20.53 -24.35
C SER A 98 8.52 -19.25 -23.68
N PHE A 99 8.76 -18.09 -24.29
CA PHE A 99 8.36 -16.78 -23.78
C PHE A 99 7.64 -15.98 -24.87
N ASN A 100 6.81 -15.01 -24.46
CA ASN A 100 6.44 -13.96 -25.40
C ASN A 100 7.71 -13.18 -25.81
N PRO A 101 7.83 -12.75 -27.07
CA PRO A 101 9.07 -12.12 -27.57
C PRO A 101 9.46 -10.83 -26.86
N ASP A 102 8.51 -10.12 -26.24
CA ASP A 102 8.76 -8.93 -25.41
C ASP A 102 9.46 -9.28 -24.10
N ARG A 103 9.24 -10.49 -23.59
CA ARG A 103 9.82 -11.01 -22.36
C ARG A 103 11.13 -11.76 -22.56
N LEU A 104 11.41 -12.22 -23.78
CA LEU A 104 12.63 -12.95 -24.10
C LEU A 104 13.90 -12.09 -23.89
N PRO A 105 13.99 -10.81 -24.27
CA PRO A 105 15.14 -9.97 -23.97
C PRO A 105 15.36 -9.75 -22.47
N ILE A 106 14.29 -9.65 -21.69
CA ILE A 106 14.35 -9.50 -20.23
C ILE A 106 14.90 -10.79 -19.61
N HIS A 107 14.34 -11.93 -20.01
CA HIS A 107 14.81 -13.24 -19.61
C HIS A 107 16.27 -13.52 -20.02
N ASN A 108 16.67 -13.12 -21.24
CA ASN A 108 18.03 -13.31 -21.75
C ASN A 108 19.10 -12.53 -20.96
N ARG A 109 18.72 -11.47 -20.21
CA ARG A 109 19.66 -10.74 -19.35
C ARG A 109 20.16 -11.59 -18.19
N SER A 110 19.35 -12.54 -17.73
CA SER A 110 19.64 -13.41 -16.58
C SER A 110 19.75 -14.90 -16.94
N CYS A 111 19.53 -15.27 -18.21
CA CYS A 111 19.63 -16.64 -18.67
C CYS A 111 21.06 -16.98 -19.18
N THR A 112 21.89 -17.59 -18.32
CA THR A 112 23.27 -18.01 -18.65
C THR A 112 23.37 -19.46 -19.16
N LYS A 113 24.40 -19.77 -19.99
CA LYS A 113 24.67 -21.08 -20.63
C LYS A 113 25.01 -22.26 -19.68
N GLU A 114 24.87 -22.12 -18.37
CA GLU A 114 25.17 -23.20 -17.41
C GLU A 114 23.88 -23.69 -16.72
N ASN A 115 23.72 -25.02 -16.74
CA ASN A 115 22.58 -25.85 -16.31
C ASN A 115 21.89 -25.41 -14.97
N PRO A 116 20.58 -25.70 -14.79
CA PRO A 116 19.65 -25.00 -13.88
C PRO A 116 19.61 -25.56 -12.44
N ALA A 117 20.75 -25.91 -11.85
CA ALA A 117 20.79 -26.36 -10.46
C ALA A 117 22.06 -25.82 -9.75
N LYS A 118 21.83 -24.99 -8.74
CA LYS A 118 22.81 -24.33 -7.85
C LYS A 118 23.49 -23.10 -8.43
N ARG A 119 23.21 -21.94 -7.85
CA ARG A 119 24.25 -20.99 -7.39
C ARG A 119 23.67 -20.00 -6.38
N ALA A 120 24.29 -19.99 -5.20
CA ALA A 120 24.23 -18.93 -4.20
C ALA A 120 24.79 -17.61 -4.79
N PRO A 121 24.41 -16.44 -4.26
CA PRO A 121 24.78 -15.17 -4.88
C PRO A 121 26.29 -14.91 -4.67
N LYS A 122 26.96 -14.58 -5.77
CA LYS A 122 28.26 -13.91 -5.76
C LYS A 122 28.07 -12.50 -6.26
N ASN A 123 28.49 -11.54 -5.44
CA ASN A 123 28.58 -10.12 -5.75
C ASN A 123 29.36 -9.89 -7.04
N ASN A 124 28.81 -9.07 -7.93
CA ASN A 124 29.59 -8.28 -8.88
C ASN A 124 28.88 -6.95 -9.13
N LEU A 125 29.46 -5.91 -8.56
CA LEU A 125 29.19 -4.51 -8.87
C LEU A 125 29.70 -4.19 -10.28
N ASN A 126 28.83 -3.59 -11.10
CA ASN A 126 29.09 -2.47 -12.01
C ASN A 126 28.13 -2.51 -13.21
N SER A 127 27.01 -1.79 -13.08
CA SER A 127 26.38 -1.11 -14.21
C SER A 127 25.47 0.00 -13.68
N GLU A 128 25.74 1.22 -14.09
CA GLU A 128 24.97 2.42 -13.79
C GLU A 128 23.55 2.29 -14.36
N ASP A 129 22.54 2.25 -13.48
CA ASP A 129 21.12 2.30 -13.82
C ASP A 129 20.47 3.48 -13.06
N PRO A 130 19.52 4.24 -13.64
CA PRO A 130 19.07 5.54 -13.12
C PRO A 130 18.03 5.44 -11.99
N CYS A 131 18.04 4.37 -11.21
CA CYS A 131 17.22 4.24 -10.01
C CYS A 131 18.17 3.96 -8.84
N GLY A 132 18.44 5.00 -8.04
CA GLY A 132 19.50 5.04 -7.03
C GLY A 132 19.64 3.75 -6.23
N VAL A 133 20.79 3.10 -6.41
CA VAL A 133 21.25 2.02 -5.54
C VAL A 133 21.66 2.68 -4.23
N ILE A 134 20.86 2.44 -3.19
CA ILE A 134 21.12 2.95 -1.85
C ILE A 134 21.93 1.89 -1.06
N ASP A 135 23.18 1.66 -1.49
CA ASP A 135 24.13 0.80 -0.77
C ASP A 135 24.94 1.67 0.23
N GLY A 136 24.44 1.78 1.46
CA GLY A 136 25.12 2.51 2.56
C GLY A 136 24.25 3.02 3.72
N VAL A 137 22.93 2.81 3.64
CA VAL A 137 21.93 3.66 4.34
C VAL A 137 21.21 2.99 5.51
N ILE A 138 21.41 1.69 5.70
CA ILE A 138 20.67 0.90 6.67
C ILE A 138 21.60 0.44 7.79
N GLU A 139 21.33 0.90 9.01
CA GLU A 139 21.94 0.37 10.22
C GLU A 139 21.09 -0.82 10.70
N GLY A 140 21.59 -2.03 10.46
CA GLY A 140 20.84 -3.25 10.77
C GLY A 140 21.75 -4.45 10.99
N ASN A 141 21.22 -5.48 11.61
CA ASN A 141 21.90 -6.78 11.78
C ASN A 141 21.52 -7.77 10.66
N TYR A 142 20.95 -7.28 9.56
CA TYR A 142 20.52 -8.09 8.42
C TYR A 142 20.93 -7.47 7.09
N GLU A 143 21.78 -8.18 6.36
CA GLU A 143 22.44 -7.67 5.16
C GLU A 143 21.88 -8.26 3.85
N SER A 144 21.01 -9.28 3.93
CA SER A 144 20.49 -9.92 2.72
C SER A 144 19.50 -9.01 1.99
N VAL A 145 19.69 -8.87 0.68
CA VAL A 145 18.86 -8.08 -0.22
C VAL A 145 18.34 -8.99 -1.33
N VAL A 146 17.04 -8.92 -1.62
CA VAL A 146 16.41 -9.66 -2.70
C VAL A 146 15.76 -8.69 -3.69
N GLU A 147 16.28 -8.63 -4.91
CA GLU A 147 15.95 -7.59 -5.89
C GLU A 147 14.61 -7.82 -6.63
N SER A 148 14.07 -9.03 -6.60
CA SER A 148 12.81 -9.38 -7.27
C SER A 148 11.86 -10.13 -6.33
N PHE A 149 10.55 -9.93 -6.50
CA PHE A 149 9.54 -10.72 -5.79
C PHE A 149 9.61 -12.22 -6.13
N ASP A 150 10.03 -12.57 -7.36
CA ASP A 150 10.18 -13.97 -7.78
C ASP A 150 11.26 -14.71 -6.97
N ASP A 151 12.30 -14.00 -6.53
CA ASP A 151 13.45 -14.57 -5.81
C ASP A 151 13.21 -14.67 -4.30
N MET A 152 12.06 -14.17 -3.80
CA MET A 152 11.69 -14.17 -2.38
C MET A 152 11.07 -15.50 -1.91
N GLY A 153 10.87 -16.48 -2.80
CA GLY A 153 10.28 -17.78 -2.45
C GLY A 153 8.80 -17.70 -2.04
N LEU A 154 8.05 -16.75 -2.60
CA LEU A 154 6.64 -16.53 -2.30
C LEU A 154 5.75 -17.58 -2.98
N LYS A 155 4.57 -17.85 -2.40
CA LYS A 155 3.53 -18.68 -3.02
C LYS A 155 3.15 -18.12 -4.38
N GLU A 156 2.93 -18.98 -5.37
CA GLU A 156 2.58 -18.55 -6.73
C GLU A 156 1.28 -17.74 -6.78
N THR A 157 0.29 -18.09 -5.95
CA THR A 157 -0.99 -17.37 -5.82
C THR A 157 -0.78 -15.97 -5.28
N LEU A 158 0.06 -15.80 -4.26
CA LEU A 158 0.43 -14.51 -3.70
C LEU A 158 1.23 -13.67 -4.69
N LEU A 159 2.22 -14.28 -5.36
CA LEU A 159 3.04 -13.62 -6.37
C LEU A 159 2.18 -13.09 -7.54
N ARG A 160 1.18 -13.87 -7.96
CA ARG A 160 0.18 -13.43 -8.94
C ARG A 160 -0.61 -12.22 -8.44
N GLY A 161 -1.00 -12.20 -7.17
CA GLY A 161 -1.70 -11.08 -6.53
C GLY A 161 -0.84 -9.81 -6.48
N ILE A 162 0.43 -9.92 -6.11
CA ILE A 162 1.41 -8.82 -6.12
C ILE A 162 1.49 -8.16 -7.50
N TYR A 163 1.64 -8.96 -8.56
CA TYR A 163 1.73 -8.45 -9.92
C TYR A 163 0.39 -7.91 -10.46
N ALA A 164 -0.74 -8.51 -10.07
CA ALA A 164 -2.07 -8.03 -10.45
C ALA A 164 -2.43 -6.70 -9.78
N PHE A 165 -1.97 -6.49 -8.55
CA PHE A 165 -2.09 -5.23 -7.83
C PHE A 165 -1.29 -4.10 -8.49
N GLY A 166 -0.27 -4.44 -9.29
CA GLY A 166 0.53 -3.51 -10.08
C GLY A 166 1.94 -3.27 -9.54
N PHE A 167 2.43 -4.07 -8.60
CA PHE A 167 3.83 -4.01 -8.19
C PHE A 167 4.72 -4.70 -9.23
N GLU A 168 5.77 -4.00 -9.68
CA GLU A 168 6.73 -4.53 -10.65
C GLU A 168 8.06 -4.91 -10.01
N LYS A 169 8.61 -4.01 -9.17
CA LYS A 169 9.86 -4.22 -8.43
C LYS A 169 9.67 -3.91 -6.95
N PRO A 170 10.31 -4.67 -6.05
CA PRO A 170 10.27 -4.38 -4.62
C PRO A 170 11.03 -3.08 -4.29
N SER A 171 10.48 -2.29 -3.38
CA SER A 171 11.16 -1.11 -2.82
C SER A 171 12.33 -1.50 -1.90
N ALA A 172 13.20 -0.55 -1.57
CA ALA A 172 14.38 -0.80 -0.72
C ALA A 172 14.05 -1.49 0.62
N ILE A 173 12.91 -1.15 1.24
CA ILE A 173 12.46 -1.82 2.46
C ILE A 173 11.90 -3.22 2.18
N GLN A 174 11.17 -3.40 1.07
CA GLN A 174 10.60 -4.70 0.68
C GLN A 174 11.70 -5.72 0.35
N GLN A 175 12.75 -5.28 -0.35
CA GLN A 175 13.91 -6.11 -0.71
C GLN A 175 14.62 -6.73 0.51
N ARG A 176 14.56 -6.06 1.65
CA ARG A 176 15.25 -6.46 2.88
C ARG A 176 14.34 -7.08 3.92
N ALA A 177 13.09 -6.60 4.03
CA ALA A 177 12.20 -6.95 5.13
C ALA A 177 11.21 -8.07 4.81
N ILE A 178 10.84 -8.32 3.54
CA ILE A 178 9.84 -9.36 3.23
C ILE A 178 10.33 -10.75 3.66
N VAL A 179 11.53 -11.14 3.25
CA VAL A 179 12.10 -12.46 3.56
C VAL A 179 12.23 -12.71 5.06
N PRO A 180 12.85 -11.83 5.87
CA PRO A 180 12.91 -12.06 7.32
C PRO A 180 11.53 -12.04 7.97
N CYS A 181 10.59 -11.20 7.53
CA CYS A 181 9.22 -11.22 8.03
C CYS A 181 8.47 -12.51 7.65
N CYS A 182 8.78 -13.16 6.53
CA CYS A 182 8.23 -14.48 6.17
C CYS A 182 8.77 -15.62 7.05
N GLY A 183 9.90 -15.40 7.73
CA GLY A 183 10.52 -16.35 8.65
C GLY A 183 9.81 -16.42 10.01
N THR A 184 10.54 -16.85 11.04
CA THR A 184 10.05 -16.94 12.42
C THR A 184 10.72 -15.92 13.36
N SER A 185 11.74 -15.21 12.90
CA SER A 185 12.45 -14.20 13.70
C SER A 185 11.62 -12.94 13.85
N ASP A 186 11.72 -12.31 15.01
CA ASP A 186 11.14 -10.98 15.21
C ASP A 186 11.82 -9.94 14.31
N VAL A 187 11.06 -8.95 13.85
CA VAL A 187 11.57 -7.95 12.89
C VAL A 187 11.16 -6.54 13.28
N ILE A 188 12.14 -5.65 13.40
CA ILE A 188 11.96 -4.20 13.49
C ILE A 188 12.37 -3.59 12.16
N ALA A 189 11.40 -3.04 11.44
CA ALA A 189 11.61 -2.38 10.16
C ALA A 189 11.26 -0.89 10.27
N GLN A 190 12.27 -0.04 10.17
CA GLN A 190 12.10 1.39 10.04
C GLN A 190 12.17 1.78 8.56
N ALA A 191 11.18 2.52 8.08
CA ALA A 191 11.26 3.12 6.75
C ALA A 191 10.37 4.36 6.67
N GLN A 192 10.63 5.26 5.72
CA GLN A 192 9.82 6.47 5.55
C GLN A 192 8.36 6.15 5.17
N SER A 193 7.45 7.12 5.31
CA SER A 193 6.07 6.96 4.80
C SER A 193 6.06 6.81 3.28
N GLY A 194 5.13 6.01 2.75
CA GLY A 194 4.99 5.82 1.30
C GLY A 194 6.04 4.91 0.63
N THR A 195 6.95 4.29 1.38
CA THR A 195 8.01 3.39 0.86
C THR A 195 7.58 1.93 0.71
N GLY A 196 6.32 1.61 0.97
CA GLY A 196 5.79 0.25 0.82
C GLY A 196 5.79 -0.61 2.09
N LYS A 197 5.97 -0.03 3.30
CA LYS A 197 5.87 -0.73 4.59
C LYS A 197 4.63 -1.63 4.72
N THR A 198 3.46 -1.09 4.36
CA THR A 198 2.20 -1.83 4.43
C THR A 198 2.22 -3.08 3.56
N ALA A 199 2.73 -2.95 2.33
CA ALA A 199 2.87 -4.09 1.43
C ALA A 199 3.91 -5.11 1.96
N THR A 200 5.01 -4.67 2.57
CA THR A 200 6.02 -5.55 3.16
C THR A 200 5.40 -6.56 4.13
N PHE A 201 4.69 -6.09 5.15
CA PHE A 201 4.10 -7.02 6.13
C PHE A 201 2.87 -7.71 5.58
N SER A 202 2.12 -7.10 4.66
CA SER A 202 0.93 -7.72 4.07
C SER A 202 1.31 -8.95 3.24
N VAL A 203 2.35 -8.84 2.41
CA VAL A 203 2.95 -9.97 1.68
C VAL A 203 3.46 -11.02 2.66
N SER A 204 4.17 -10.61 3.71
CA SER A 204 4.76 -11.53 4.68
C SER A 204 3.72 -12.31 5.50
N VAL A 205 2.63 -11.63 5.91
CA VAL A 205 1.48 -12.25 6.57
C VAL A 205 0.86 -13.28 5.63
N LEU A 206 0.46 -12.87 4.43
CA LEU A 206 -0.21 -13.75 3.46
C LEU A 206 0.64 -14.99 3.12
N GLN A 207 1.95 -14.82 3.01
CA GLN A 207 2.88 -15.92 2.76
C GLN A 207 2.82 -17.00 3.85
N ARG A 208 2.67 -16.61 5.12
CA ARG A 208 2.66 -17.53 6.28
C ARG A 208 1.28 -18.14 6.59
N ILE A 209 0.20 -17.58 6.06
CA ILE A 209 -1.16 -18.10 6.31
C ILE A 209 -1.34 -19.49 5.70
N ASP A 210 -1.94 -20.40 6.45
CA ASP A 210 -2.53 -21.64 5.93
C ASP A 210 -3.99 -21.39 5.53
N GLU A 211 -4.27 -21.47 4.23
CA GLU A 211 -5.59 -21.20 3.65
C GLU A 211 -6.64 -22.27 4.02
N ASN A 212 -6.19 -23.46 4.43
CA ASN A 212 -7.09 -24.55 4.80
C ASN A 212 -7.56 -24.47 6.26
N ASN A 213 -6.91 -23.65 7.08
CA ASN A 213 -7.26 -23.46 8.47
C ASN A 213 -8.07 -22.16 8.63
N PRO A 214 -9.38 -22.23 8.95
CA PRO A 214 -10.24 -21.06 9.07
C PRO A 214 -10.05 -20.26 10.37
N CYS A 215 -9.11 -20.65 11.24
CA CYS A 215 -8.78 -19.92 12.46
C CYS A 215 -7.90 -18.70 12.17
N VAL A 216 -7.95 -17.71 13.07
CA VAL A 216 -7.10 -16.52 13.00
C VAL A 216 -5.65 -16.91 13.26
N GLN A 217 -4.78 -16.60 12.31
CA GLN A 217 -3.36 -16.95 12.30
C GLN A 217 -2.45 -15.73 12.34
N ALA A 218 -2.95 -14.56 11.94
CA ALA A 218 -2.22 -13.31 12.03
C ALA A 218 -3.09 -12.17 12.57
N LEU A 219 -2.48 -11.34 13.41
CA LEU A 219 -3.10 -10.13 13.96
C LEU A 219 -2.26 -8.92 13.57
N VAL A 220 -2.88 -7.95 12.91
CA VAL A 220 -2.26 -6.67 12.55
C VAL A 220 -2.94 -5.55 13.33
N MET A 221 -2.17 -4.74 14.06
CA MET A 221 -2.67 -3.54 14.71
C MET A 221 -2.25 -2.28 13.97
N ALA A 222 -3.19 -1.35 13.90
CA ALA A 222 -2.98 -0.01 13.37
C ALA A 222 -3.56 1.07 14.32
N PRO A 223 -2.98 2.28 14.35
CA PRO A 223 -3.41 3.36 15.24
C PRO A 223 -4.79 3.95 14.93
N THR A 224 -5.26 3.83 13.68
CA THR A 224 -6.52 4.45 13.22
C THR A 224 -7.41 3.43 12.52
N ARG A 225 -8.72 3.72 12.50
CA ARG A 225 -9.72 2.84 11.87
C ARG A 225 -9.55 2.84 10.36
N GLU A 226 -9.26 4.01 9.83
CA GLU A 226 -9.05 4.29 8.41
C GLU A 226 -7.81 3.54 7.89
N LEU A 227 -6.73 3.50 8.67
CA LEU A 227 -5.53 2.72 8.33
C LEU A 227 -5.82 1.21 8.40
N ALA A 228 -6.49 0.74 9.45
CA ALA A 228 -6.87 -0.67 9.56
C ALA A 228 -7.72 -1.15 8.36
N GLN A 229 -8.72 -0.36 7.95
CA GLN A 229 -9.51 -0.64 6.74
C GLN A 229 -8.64 -0.63 5.48
N GLN A 230 -7.71 0.31 5.36
CA GLN A 230 -6.81 0.35 4.21
C GLN A 230 -5.89 -0.87 4.13
N ILE A 231 -5.33 -1.29 5.26
CA ILE A 231 -4.51 -2.52 5.34
C ILE A 231 -5.35 -3.72 4.93
N GLN A 232 -6.60 -3.83 5.41
CA GLN A 232 -7.52 -4.89 4.99
C GLN A 232 -7.70 -4.91 3.46
N ILE A 233 -7.97 -3.75 2.85
CA ILE A 233 -8.14 -3.64 1.39
C ILE A 233 -6.87 -4.08 0.64
N VAL A 234 -5.69 -3.65 1.10
CA VAL A 234 -4.40 -4.04 0.50
C VAL A 234 -4.19 -5.56 0.63
N MET A 235 -4.43 -6.14 1.80
CA MET A 235 -4.30 -7.58 2.02
C MET A 235 -5.29 -8.39 1.17
N CYS A 236 -6.55 -7.96 1.07
CA CYS A 236 -7.53 -8.61 0.20
C CYS A 236 -7.11 -8.55 -1.27
N ALA A 237 -6.57 -7.42 -1.74
CA ALA A 237 -6.16 -7.26 -3.12
C ALA A 237 -4.88 -8.08 -3.45
N LEU A 238 -3.91 -8.13 -2.54
CA LEU A 238 -2.72 -8.98 -2.68
C LEU A 238 -3.07 -10.47 -2.57
N GLY A 239 -4.09 -10.81 -1.77
CA GLY A 239 -4.59 -12.16 -1.57
C GLY A 239 -5.71 -12.57 -2.53
N ASP A 240 -6.01 -11.82 -3.60
CA ASP A 240 -7.18 -12.06 -4.48
C ASP A 240 -7.17 -13.44 -5.17
N PHE A 241 -5.99 -14.03 -5.33
CA PHE A 241 -5.81 -15.38 -5.88
C PHE A 241 -5.58 -16.46 -4.80
N MET A 242 -5.73 -16.09 -3.52
CA MET A 242 -5.62 -16.97 -2.37
C MET A 242 -7.01 -17.14 -1.73
N ASN A 243 -7.26 -18.29 -1.10
CA ASN A 243 -8.47 -18.51 -0.32
C ASN A 243 -8.29 -17.99 1.12
N VAL A 244 -8.11 -16.68 1.25
CA VAL A 244 -7.83 -16.01 2.54
C VAL A 244 -8.91 -14.99 2.88
N ASN A 245 -9.44 -15.08 4.09
CA ASN A 245 -10.37 -14.11 4.64
C ASN A 245 -9.63 -13.14 5.57
N VAL A 246 -9.78 -11.85 5.30
CA VAL A 246 -9.19 -10.75 6.08
C VAL A 246 -10.33 -9.88 6.62
N HIS A 247 -10.37 -9.67 7.93
CA HIS A 247 -11.40 -8.85 8.57
C HIS A 247 -10.82 -7.67 9.36
N ALA A 248 -11.46 -6.50 9.24
CA ALA A 248 -11.11 -5.30 9.98
C ALA A 248 -11.95 -5.13 11.26
N CYS A 249 -11.32 -5.33 12.42
CA CYS A 249 -11.87 -5.09 13.75
C CYS A 249 -11.60 -3.64 14.19
N ILE A 250 -12.51 -2.73 13.86
CA ILE A 250 -12.38 -1.29 14.14
C ILE A 250 -13.52 -0.76 15.02
N GLY A 251 -13.24 0.27 15.84
CA GLY A 251 -14.28 0.93 16.61
C GLY A 251 -15.34 1.61 15.74
N GLY A 252 -16.53 1.89 16.31
CA GLY A 252 -17.61 2.57 15.60
C GLY A 252 -18.46 1.68 14.67
N THR A 253 -18.03 0.46 14.36
CA THR A 253 -18.86 -0.56 13.70
C THR A 253 -19.66 -1.37 14.72
N ASN A 254 -20.71 -2.06 14.25
CA ASN A 254 -21.52 -2.94 15.08
C ASN A 254 -20.71 -4.15 15.56
N VAL A 255 -20.61 -4.30 16.87
CA VAL A 255 -19.87 -5.39 17.53
C VAL A 255 -20.40 -6.77 17.14
N ARG A 256 -21.72 -6.93 16.99
CA ARG A 256 -22.31 -8.23 16.63
C ARG A 256 -21.92 -8.68 15.23
N ASP A 257 -21.71 -7.74 14.31
CA ASP A 257 -21.29 -8.06 12.96
C ASP A 257 -19.83 -8.52 12.93
N ASP A 258 -18.96 -7.92 13.77
CA ASP A 258 -17.58 -8.39 13.96
C ASP A 258 -17.56 -9.81 14.54
N GLN A 259 -18.36 -10.08 15.58
CA GLN A 259 -18.47 -11.42 16.19
C GLN A 259 -18.90 -12.46 15.15
N ARG A 260 -19.97 -12.18 14.41
CA ARG A 260 -20.47 -13.08 13.37
C ARG A 260 -19.42 -13.35 12.29
N LYS A 261 -18.64 -12.35 11.87
CA LYS A 261 -17.59 -12.53 10.87
C LYS A 261 -16.43 -13.39 11.40
N LEU A 262 -16.02 -13.17 12.65
CA LEU A 262 -14.99 -13.99 13.29
C LEU A 262 -15.45 -15.45 13.43
N GLU A 263 -16.73 -15.68 13.78
CA GLU A 263 -17.34 -17.01 13.84
C GLU A 263 -17.41 -17.73 12.48
N GLN A 264 -17.52 -16.97 11.37
CA GLN A 264 -17.54 -17.53 10.01
C GLN A 264 -16.18 -18.07 9.53
N GLY A 265 -15.10 -17.77 10.25
CA GLY A 265 -13.74 -18.17 9.89
C GLY A 265 -12.98 -17.08 9.16
N VAL A 266 -11.96 -16.55 9.82
CA VAL A 266 -11.08 -15.48 9.34
C VAL A 266 -9.65 -15.88 9.66
N GLN A 267 -8.74 -15.77 8.69
CA GLN A 267 -7.32 -16.10 8.91
C GLN A 267 -6.50 -14.88 9.35
N VAL A 268 -6.89 -13.67 8.93
CA VAL A 268 -6.18 -12.44 9.27
C VAL A 268 -7.13 -11.42 9.87
N VAL A 269 -6.81 -10.95 11.08
CA VAL A 269 -7.51 -9.83 11.70
C VAL A 269 -6.63 -8.59 11.64
N VAL A 270 -7.18 -7.51 11.11
CA VAL A 270 -6.56 -6.17 11.14
C VAL A 270 -7.41 -5.31 12.06
N GLY A 271 -6.84 -4.50 12.94
CA GLY A 271 -7.71 -3.71 13.83
C GLY A 271 -7.04 -2.63 14.65
N THR A 272 -7.88 -1.82 15.26
CA THR A 272 -7.44 -0.83 16.26
C THR A 272 -7.33 -1.50 17.64
N PRO A 273 -6.31 -1.17 18.46
CA PRO A 273 -6.06 -1.83 19.75
C PRO A 273 -7.30 -1.95 20.66
N GLY A 274 -8.13 -0.90 20.71
CA GLY A 274 -9.36 -0.90 21.52
C GLY A 274 -10.38 -1.97 21.10
N ARG A 275 -10.72 -2.06 19.81
CA ARG A 275 -11.71 -3.05 19.33
C ARG A 275 -11.14 -4.46 19.35
N VAL A 276 -9.86 -4.65 19.03
CA VAL A 276 -9.19 -5.95 19.14
C VAL A 276 -9.27 -6.48 20.57
N ASN A 277 -8.90 -5.67 21.56
CA ASN A 277 -8.99 -6.06 22.96
C ASN A 277 -10.42 -6.37 23.41
N ASP A 278 -11.41 -5.60 22.97
CA ASP A 278 -12.82 -5.90 23.27
C ASP A 278 -13.23 -7.27 22.69
N MET A 279 -12.83 -7.60 21.46
CA MET A 279 -13.15 -8.90 20.85
C MET A 279 -12.46 -10.07 21.55
N ILE A 280 -11.22 -9.89 22.02
CA ILE A 280 -10.49 -10.90 22.82
C ILE A 280 -11.17 -11.09 24.17
N LYS A 281 -11.48 -10.00 24.88
CA LYS A 281 -12.15 -10.06 26.21
C LYS A 281 -13.52 -10.73 26.15
N ARG A 282 -14.23 -10.58 25.03
CA ARG A 282 -15.51 -11.26 24.76
C ARG A 282 -15.36 -12.70 24.30
N GLN A 283 -14.14 -13.22 24.16
CA GLN A 283 -13.83 -14.53 23.58
C GLN A 283 -14.35 -14.72 22.15
N ALA A 284 -14.64 -13.63 21.44
CA ALA A 284 -15.05 -13.66 20.04
C ALA A 284 -13.84 -13.78 19.10
N LEU A 285 -12.71 -13.18 19.48
CA LEU A 285 -11.44 -13.36 18.81
C LEU A 285 -10.60 -14.39 19.58
N GLN A 286 -10.49 -15.59 19.02
CA GLN A 286 -9.62 -16.64 19.55
C GLN A 286 -8.18 -16.39 19.11
N THR A 287 -7.25 -16.38 20.08
CA THR A 287 -5.85 -16.01 19.85
C THR A 287 -4.89 -17.20 19.76
N GLU A 288 -5.36 -18.40 20.10
CA GLU A 288 -4.57 -19.63 20.26
C GLU A 288 -3.78 -20.03 19.01
N ASN A 289 -4.27 -19.69 17.82
CA ASN A 289 -3.67 -20.06 16.54
C ASN A 289 -2.84 -18.94 15.90
N ILE A 290 -2.70 -17.79 16.58
CA ILE A 290 -1.98 -16.63 16.05
C ILE A 290 -0.47 -16.89 16.07
N LYS A 291 0.16 -16.89 14.90
CA LYS A 291 1.59 -17.14 14.68
C LYS A 291 2.38 -15.87 14.37
N MET A 292 1.69 -14.78 14.05
CA MET A 292 2.29 -13.50 13.70
C MET A 292 1.48 -12.34 14.28
N PHE A 293 2.17 -11.43 14.95
CA PHE A 293 1.63 -10.19 15.48
C PHE A 293 2.37 -9.00 14.87
N VAL A 294 1.64 -8.16 14.14
CA VAL A 294 2.20 -7.01 13.42
C VAL A 294 1.73 -5.71 14.06
N LEU A 295 2.66 -4.81 14.34
CA LEU A 295 2.42 -3.44 14.81
C LEU A 295 2.79 -2.47 13.68
N ASP A 296 1.80 -1.89 12.99
CA ASP A 296 2.02 -0.85 11.98
C ASP A 296 1.89 0.55 12.60
N GLU A 297 2.79 1.45 12.23
CA GLU A 297 2.92 2.79 12.82
C GLU A 297 2.99 2.75 14.37
N ALA A 298 3.93 1.94 14.88
CA ALA A 298 4.07 1.71 16.32
C ALA A 298 4.40 2.97 17.12
N ASP A 299 5.18 3.89 16.57
CA ASP A 299 5.42 5.22 17.14
C ASP A 299 4.11 5.96 17.45
N GLU A 300 3.17 5.93 16.51
CA GLU A 300 1.89 6.58 16.67
C GLU A 300 0.98 5.89 17.68
N MET A 301 0.95 4.55 17.66
CA MET A 301 0.12 3.82 18.62
C MET A 301 0.53 4.17 20.07
N LEU A 302 1.82 4.30 20.33
CA LEU A 302 2.33 4.69 21.65
C LEU A 302 2.03 6.17 21.95
N SER A 303 2.20 7.05 20.96
CA SER A 303 1.91 8.49 21.09
C SER A 303 0.46 8.78 21.51
N ARG A 304 -0.48 7.93 21.09
CA ARG A 304 -1.91 7.99 21.43
C ARG A 304 -2.29 7.33 22.75
N GLY A 305 -1.31 6.79 23.47
CA GLY A 305 -1.55 6.09 24.73
C GLY A 305 -2.09 4.68 24.57
N PHE A 306 -1.94 4.03 23.40
CA PHE A 306 -2.36 2.63 23.22
C PHE A 306 -1.39 1.60 23.81
N LYS A 307 -0.39 2.06 24.58
CA LYS A 307 0.63 1.20 25.19
C LYS A 307 -0.01 0.07 25.97
N GLU A 308 -0.86 0.37 26.95
CA GLU A 308 -1.50 -0.65 27.80
C GLU A 308 -2.33 -1.65 26.99
N GLN A 309 -3.06 -1.17 25.99
CA GLN A 309 -3.88 -2.00 25.12
C GLN A 309 -3.02 -2.98 24.31
N ILE A 310 -1.86 -2.54 23.79
CA ILE A 310 -0.92 -3.42 23.10
C ILE A 310 -0.36 -4.48 24.07
N TYR A 311 0.02 -4.08 25.30
CA TYR A 311 0.49 -5.02 26.33
C TYR A 311 -0.59 -6.07 26.66
N ASP A 312 -1.84 -5.66 26.84
CA ASP A 312 -2.95 -6.55 27.17
C ASP A 312 -3.24 -7.53 26.05
N THR A 313 -3.21 -7.09 24.79
CA THR A 313 -3.35 -8.01 23.66
C THR A 313 -2.18 -8.99 23.62
N PHE A 314 -0.94 -8.51 23.73
CA PHE A 314 0.24 -9.37 23.64
C PHE A 314 0.23 -10.48 24.68
N LYS A 315 -0.19 -10.19 25.92
CA LYS A 315 -0.34 -11.20 26.99
C LYS A 315 -1.34 -12.31 26.67
N SER A 316 -2.28 -12.07 25.75
CA SER A 316 -3.28 -13.05 25.32
C SER A 316 -2.83 -13.88 24.11
N LEU A 317 -1.69 -13.57 23.50
CA LEU A 317 -1.15 -14.29 22.35
C LEU A 317 -0.31 -15.51 22.78
N PRO A 318 -0.08 -16.48 21.88
CA PRO A 318 0.82 -17.60 22.13
C PRO A 318 2.26 -17.16 22.43
N GLN A 319 3.01 -17.96 23.18
CA GLN A 319 4.39 -17.62 23.59
C GLN A 319 5.40 -17.61 22.43
N ASP A 320 5.14 -18.37 21.38
CA ASP A 320 5.97 -18.51 20.18
C ASP A 320 5.52 -17.60 19.02
N VAL A 321 4.68 -16.59 19.31
CA VAL A 321 4.22 -15.63 18.31
C VAL A 321 5.39 -14.79 17.80
N GLN A 322 5.55 -14.71 16.47
CA GLN A 322 6.50 -13.79 15.86
C GLN A 322 5.96 -12.36 15.95
N VAL A 323 6.78 -11.42 16.38
CA VAL A 323 6.45 -9.99 16.45
C VAL A 323 7.14 -9.23 15.33
N VAL A 324 6.36 -8.49 14.54
CA VAL A 324 6.86 -7.61 13.48
C VAL A 324 6.44 -6.18 13.80
N LEU A 325 7.40 -5.29 13.95
CA LEU A 325 7.17 -3.87 14.21
C LEU A 325 7.62 -3.05 13.01
N LEU A 326 6.69 -2.23 12.48
CA LEU A 326 6.98 -1.27 11.43
C LEU A 326 6.69 0.14 11.92
N SER A 327 7.65 1.03 11.69
CA SER A 327 7.53 2.42 12.14
C SER A 327 8.24 3.36 11.18
N ALA A 328 7.81 4.62 11.13
CA ALA A 328 8.59 5.66 10.44
C ALA A 328 9.70 6.17 11.35
N THR A 329 9.40 6.34 12.63
CA THR A 329 10.34 6.84 13.64
C THR A 329 10.57 5.81 14.74
N MET A 330 11.73 5.85 15.39
CA MET A 330 12.09 4.95 16.49
C MET A 330 12.43 5.77 17.75
N PRO A 331 11.46 6.45 18.37
CA PRO A 331 11.67 7.11 19.66
C PRO A 331 11.92 6.08 20.77
N THR A 332 12.47 6.53 21.90
CA THR A 332 12.80 5.66 23.05
C THR A 332 11.60 4.83 23.52
N GLU A 333 10.39 5.38 23.48
CA GLU A 333 9.16 4.66 23.87
C GLU A 333 8.89 3.43 22.99
N VAL A 334 9.18 3.51 21.68
CA VAL A 334 9.07 2.37 20.76
C VAL A 334 10.16 1.35 21.05
N LEU A 335 11.39 1.80 21.32
CA LEU A 335 12.50 0.92 21.68
C LEU A 335 12.21 0.16 22.99
N ASP A 336 11.66 0.84 24.00
CA ASP A 336 11.26 0.21 25.27
C ASP A 336 10.21 -0.87 25.05
N VAL A 337 9.26 -0.65 24.15
CA VAL A 337 8.26 -1.65 23.75
C VAL A 337 8.94 -2.84 23.07
N THR A 338 9.82 -2.61 22.10
CA THR A 338 10.54 -3.70 21.41
C THR A 338 11.35 -4.55 22.37
N SER A 339 12.00 -3.96 23.38
CA SER A 339 12.83 -4.70 24.34
C SER A 339 12.04 -5.64 25.26
N ARG A 340 10.72 -5.45 25.41
CA ARG A 340 9.88 -6.28 26.29
C ARG A 340 9.12 -7.37 25.56
N PHE A 341 8.87 -7.19 24.27
CA PHE A 341 8.02 -8.08 23.48
C PHE A 341 8.78 -8.89 22.44
N MET A 342 9.99 -8.47 22.07
CA MET A 342 10.74 -9.08 20.99
C MET A 342 11.97 -9.82 21.52
N GLN A 343 12.27 -10.96 20.90
CA GLN A 343 13.42 -11.78 21.20
C GLN A 343 14.42 -11.72 20.05
N ASP A 344 15.60 -11.13 20.32
CA ASP A 344 16.70 -10.96 19.35
C ASP A 344 16.23 -10.53 17.94
N PRO A 345 15.53 -9.38 17.83
CA PRO A 345 14.90 -9.00 16.58
C PRO A 345 15.92 -8.66 15.51
N ILE A 346 15.60 -9.03 14.28
CA ILE A 346 16.22 -8.49 13.08
C ILE A 346 15.86 -7.01 12.98
N LYS A 347 16.86 -6.14 12.91
CA LYS A 347 16.73 -4.70 12.82
C LYS A 347 17.11 -4.27 11.41
N ILE A 348 16.18 -3.59 10.75
CA ILE A 348 16.37 -2.94 9.45
C ILE A 348 16.05 -1.46 9.70
N LEU A 349 17.04 -0.68 10.14
CA LEU A 349 16.84 0.73 10.50
C LEU A 349 17.42 1.64 9.43
N VAL A 350 16.73 2.74 9.12
CA VAL A 350 17.25 3.79 8.22
C VAL A 350 18.01 4.81 9.06
N LYS A 351 19.19 5.24 8.60
CA LYS A 351 19.96 6.29 9.25
C LYS A 351 19.12 7.57 9.42
N LYS A 352 19.27 8.24 10.56
CA LYS A 352 18.47 9.42 10.92
C LYS A 352 18.58 10.57 9.92
N GLU A 353 19.76 10.75 9.34
CA GLU A 353 20.08 11.82 8.37
C GLU A 353 19.31 11.68 7.05
N GLU A 354 18.74 10.50 6.78
CA GLU A 354 18.03 10.19 5.54
C GLU A 354 16.55 9.85 5.78
N LEU A 355 15.96 10.34 6.86
CA LEU A 355 14.50 10.30 7.04
C LEU A 355 13.78 11.32 6.15
N THR A 356 14.50 12.26 5.53
CA THR A 356 13.90 13.27 4.66
C THR A 356 13.27 12.62 3.43
N LEU A 357 12.04 13.02 3.12
CA LEU A 357 11.30 12.54 1.96
C LEU A 357 11.90 13.16 0.69
N GLU A 358 12.92 12.52 0.13
CA GLU A 358 13.49 12.87 -1.17
C GLU A 358 12.37 12.91 -2.21
N GLY A 359 12.07 14.11 -2.74
CA GLY A 359 10.97 14.35 -3.67
C GLY A 359 9.88 15.28 -3.17
N ILE A 360 9.88 15.67 -1.88
CA ILE A 360 8.97 16.70 -1.36
C ILE A 360 9.72 18.02 -1.19
N ARG A 361 9.34 19.04 -1.98
CA ARG A 361 9.83 20.40 -1.78
C ARG A 361 9.08 21.04 -0.62
N GLN A 362 9.81 21.64 0.31
CA GLN A 362 9.26 22.14 1.56
C GLN A 362 9.45 23.64 1.61
N PHE A 363 8.34 24.37 1.73
CA PHE A 363 8.31 25.81 1.81
C PHE A 363 7.66 26.29 3.09
N TYR A 364 7.99 27.50 3.52
CA TYR A 364 7.23 28.23 4.53
C TYR A 364 6.80 29.60 4.01
N ILE A 365 5.67 30.08 4.55
CA ILE A 365 5.22 31.46 4.41
C ILE A 365 5.21 32.07 5.81
N LEU A 366 5.99 33.13 6.01
CA LEU A 366 6.00 33.88 7.25
C LEU A 366 4.78 34.81 7.28
N ILE A 367 3.91 34.61 8.27
CA ILE A 367 2.65 35.33 8.41
C ILE A 367 2.67 36.07 9.75
N GLU A 368 2.53 37.40 9.70
CA GLU A 368 2.64 38.26 10.88
C GLU A 368 1.57 37.96 11.93
N HIS A 369 0.34 37.68 11.49
CA HIS A 369 -0.80 37.46 12.36
C HIS A 369 -1.63 36.27 11.91
N GLU A 370 -2.09 35.49 12.89
CA GLU A 370 -2.90 34.28 12.68
C GLU A 370 -4.13 34.50 11.78
N LYS A 371 -4.76 35.69 11.88
CA LYS A 371 -5.92 36.09 11.06
C LYS A 371 -5.61 36.14 9.56
N TYR A 372 -4.37 36.40 9.17
CA TYR A 372 -3.96 36.54 7.77
C TYR A 372 -3.72 35.19 7.09
N LYS A 373 -3.64 34.08 7.85
CA LYS A 373 -3.49 32.75 7.28
C LYS A 373 -4.61 32.37 6.31
N PHE A 374 -5.84 32.82 6.58
CA PHE A 374 -6.96 32.52 5.69
C PHE A 374 -6.83 33.24 4.35
N ASP A 375 -6.52 34.53 4.38
CA ASP A 375 -6.31 35.34 3.17
C ASP A 375 -5.16 34.75 2.33
N THR A 376 -4.03 34.43 2.98
CA THR A 376 -2.90 33.76 2.32
C THR A 376 -3.26 32.40 1.72
N LEU A 377 -4.18 31.65 2.35
CA LEU A 377 -4.65 30.38 1.81
C LEU A 377 -5.43 30.60 0.51
N VAL A 378 -6.33 31.59 0.49
CA VAL A 378 -7.15 31.91 -0.69
C VAL A 378 -6.25 32.34 -1.85
N ASP A 379 -5.29 33.25 -1.61
CA ASP A 379 -4.34 33.72 -2.62
C ASP A 379 -3.54 32.56 -3.24
N LEU A 380 -3.14 31.59 -2.41
CA LEU A 380 -2.44 30.39 -2.87
C LEU A 380 -3.32 29.52 -3.78
N TYR A 381 -4.60 29.37 -3.46
CA TYR A 381 -5.53 28.60 -4.31
C TYR A 381 -5.89 29.32 -5.61
N GLU A 382 -5.85 30.64 -5.66
CA GLU A 382 -6.05 31.41 -6.90
C GLU A 382 -4.85 31.32 -7.84
N THR A 383 -3.64 31.25 -7.28
CA THR A 383 -2.39 31.26 -8.04
C THR A 383 -1.98 29.88 -8.56
N VAL A 384 -2.40 28.80 -7.88
CA VAL A 384 -1.93 27.43 -8.16
C VAL A 384 -3.05 26.54 -8.70
N ASN A 385 -2.78 25.85 -9.81
CA ASN A 385 -3.68 24.79 -10.29
C ASN A 385 -3.48 23.48 -9.50
N ILE A 386 -4.24 23.33 -8.41
CA ILE A 386 -4.10 22.20 -7.50
C ILE A 386 -4.94 21.01 -7.98
N THR A 387 -4.29 19.84 -8.10
CA THR A 387 -4.99 18.58 -8.38
C THR A 387 -5.79 18.13 -7.16
N GLN A 388 -5.10 17.76 -6.08
CA GLN A 388 -5.68 17.53 -4.76
C GLN A 388 -4.73 18.00 -3.66
N ALA A 389 -5.30 18.58 -2.61
CA ALA A 389 -4.57 19.08 -1.46
C ALA A 389 -5.14 18.58 -0.13
N VAL A 390 -4.25 18.44 0.85
CA VAL A 390 -4.62 18.18 2.24
C VAL A 390 -4.16 19.35 3.11
N ILE A 391 -5.07 19.90 3.90
CA ILE A 391 -4.80 20.99 4.83
C ILE A 391 -4.87 20.46 6.26
N PHE A 392 -3.77 20.61 7.01
CA PHE A 392 -3.70 20.18 8.41
C PHE A 392 -3.86 21.33 9.39
N CYS A 393 -4.77 21.17 10.35
CA CYS A 393 -4.93 22.04 11.50
C CYS A 393 -4.72 21.24 12.80
N ASN A 394 -4.31 21.91 13.88
CA ASN A 394 -4.04 21.21 15.15
C ASN A 394 -5.31 20.85 15.93
N THR A 395 -6.41 21.58 15.73
CA THR A 395 -7.63 21.42 16.53
C THR A 395 -8.88 21.24 15.66
N ARG A 396 -9.85 20.47 16.19
CA ARG A 396 -11.15 20.26 15.54
C ARG A 396 -11.88 21.56 15.26
N ARG A 397 -11.96 22.45 16.26
CA ARG A 397 -12.62 23.76 16.13
C ARG A 397 -12.09 24.54 14.93
N LYS A 398 -10.80 24.43 14.66
CA LYS A 398 -10.15 25.12 13.55
C LYS A 398 -10.39 24.48 12.20
N VAL A 399 -10.45 23.14 12.15
CA VAL A 399 -10.91 22.41 10.96
C VAL A 399 -12.32 22.83 10.58
N GLU A 400 -13.25 22.88 11.55
CA GLU A 400 -14.64 23.30 11.32
C GLU A 400 -14.73 24.78 10.91
N GLU A 401 -13.96 25.65 11.55
CA GLU A 401 -13.89 27.08 11.20
C GLU A 401 -13.40 27.28 9.75
N LEU A 402 -12.25 26.69 9.41
CA LEU A 402 -11.66 26.82 8.10
C LEU A 402 -12.57 26.23 7.02
N ASN A 403 -13.23 25.11 7.29
CA ASN A 403 -14.22 24.51 6.39
C ASN A 403 -15.36 25.49 6.07
N ARG A 404 -15.92 26.17 7.09
CA ARG A 404 -16.97 27.18 6.88
C ARG A 404 -16.48 28.36 6.05
N GLN A 405 -15.28 28.87 6.33
CA GLN A 405 -14.70 30.00 5.61
C GLN A 405 -14.41 29.65 4.14
N MET A 406 -13.88 28.46 3.88
CA MET A 406 -13.64 27.96 2.52
C MET A 406 -14.93 27.77 1.72
N ILE A 407 -15.97 27.17 2.32
CA ILE A 407 -17.28 27.00 1.66
C ILE A 407 -17.93 28.35 1.36
N ALA A 408 -17.82 29.32 2.28
CA ALA A 408 -18.34 30.68 2.06
C ALA A 408 -17.67 31.38 0.87
N ASN A 409 -16.42 31.03 0.58
CA ASN A 409 -15.66 31.50 -0.59
C ASN A 409 -15.79 30.56 -1.81
N GLN A 410 -16.83 29.72 -1.84
CA GLN A 410 -17.19 28.84 -2.96
C GLN A 410 -16.17 27.74 -3.30
N PHE A 411 -15.26 27.42 -2.37
CA PHE A 411 -14.37 26.27 -2.54
C PHE A 411 -15.10 24.96 -2.22
N THR A 412 -14.88 23.94 -3.07
CA THR A 412 -15.34 22.57 -2.81
C THR A 412 -14.34 21.88 -1.89
N VAL A 413 -14.64 21.90 -0.60
CA VAL A 413 -13.81 21.32 0.46
C VAL A 413 -14.57 20.23 1.21
N SER A 414 -13.84 19.22 1.67
CA SER A 414 -14.33 18.26 2.65
C SER A 414 -13.54 18.43 3.95
N CYS A 415 -14.16 18.20 5.10
CA CYS A 415 -13.48 18.21 6.39
C CYS A 415 -13.64 16.87 7.10
N MET A 416 -12.60 16.43 7.81
CA MET A 416 -12.68 15.21 8.63
C MET A 416 -11.94 15.35 9.95
N HIS A 417 -12.52 14.86 11.05
CA HIS A 417 -11.91 14.87 12.38
C HIS A 417 -12.39 13.71 13.28
N GLY A 418 -11.73 13.53 14.42
CA GLY A 418 -11.87 12.37 15.31
C GLY A 418 -13.18 12.21 16.07
N GLU A 419 -14.09 13.18 16.00
CA GLU A 419 -15.42 13.13 16.64
C GLU A 419 -16.56 12.80 15.66
N MET A 420 -16.29 12.80 14.35
CA MET A 420 -17.31 12.44 13.36
C MET A 420 -17.68 10.97 13.44
N GLU A 421 -18.90 10.62 13.05
CA GLU A 421 -19.31 9.23 12.92
C GLU A 421 -18.50 8.51 11.84
N GLN A 422 -18.30 7.20 12.00
CA GLN A 422 -17.49 6.42 11.05
C GLN A 422 -18.11 6.42 9.64
N SER A 423 -19.44 6.34 9.55
CA SER A 423 -20.21 6.40 8.30
C SER A 423 -19.90 7.67 7.50
N GLU A 424 -19.87 8.82 8.18
CA GLU A 424 -19.55 10.12 7.55
C GLU A 424 -18.11 10.17 7.05
N ARG A 425 -17.16 9.67 7.86
CA ARG A 425 -15.75 9.58 7.46
C ARG A 425 -15.53 8.70 6.24
N ASP A 426 -16.20 7.57 6.18
CA ASP A 426 -16.11 6.64 5.05
C ASP A 426 -16.63 7.29 3.76
N VAL A 427 -17.67 8.13 3.85
CA VAL A 427 -18.20 8.93 2.73
C VAL A 427 -17.19 9.98 2.29
N ILE A 428 -16.68 10.80 3.22
CA ILE A 428 -15.70 11.85 2.91
C ILE A 428 -14.44 11.27 2.27
N MET A 429 -13.95 10.14 2.78
CA MET A 429 -12.79 9.47 2.22
C MET A 429 -13.04 8.92 0.80
N ARG A 430 -14.27 8.48 0.52
CA ARG A 430 -14.66 8.04 -0.83
C ARG A 430 -14.76 9.22 -1.80
N GLU A 431 -15.33 10.33 -1.36
CA GLU A 431 -15.43 11.57 -2.15
C GLU A 431 -14.05 12.14 -2.46
N PHE A 432 -13.15 12.16 -1.47
CA PHE A 432 -11.78 12.61 -1.66
C PHE A 432 -10.99 11.67 -2.58
N ARG A 433 -11.05 10.34 -2.38
CA ARG A 433 -10.34 9.37 -3.26
C ARG A 433 -10.85 9.36 -4.70
N SER A 434 -12.12 9.66 -4.93
CA SER A 434 -12.70 9.74 -6.29
C SER A 434 -12.37 11.06 -7.00
N GLY A 435 -11.83 12.05 -6.29
CA GLY A 435 -11.61 13.39 -6.82
C GLY A 435 -12.87 14.27 -6.85
N SER A 436 -13.97 13.81 -6.25
CA SER A 436 -15.20 14.61 -6.10
C SER A 436 -14.96 15.84 -5.24
N SER A 437 -14.11 15.69 -4.22
CA SER A 437 -13.54 16.78 -3.45
C SER A 437 -12.04 16.89 -3.74
N ARG A 438 -11.57 18.09 -4.04
CA ARG A 438 -10.14 18.35 -4.31
C ARG A 438 -9.36 18.73 -3.06
N VAL A 439 -10.03 19.20 -2.02
CA VAL A 439 -9.39 19.72 -0.81
C VAL A 439 -9.96 19.01 0.40
N LEU A 440 -9.07 18.43 1.20
CA LEU A 440 -9.42 17.79 2.47
C LEU A 440 -8.78 18.54 3.64
N ILE A 441 -9.61 19.09 4.51
CA ILE A 441 -9.18 19.75 5.76
C ILE A 441 -9.27 18.75 6.90
N SER A 442 -8.20 18.57 7.66
CA SER A 442 -8.22 17.61 8.76
C SER A 442 -7.25 17.93 9.90
N THR A 443 -7.43 17.22 11.01
CA THR A 443 -6.45 17.16 12.09
C THR A 443 -5.37 16.12 11.82
N ASP A 444 -4.45 15.95 12.78
CA ASP A 444 -3.45 14.87 12.76
C ASP A 444 -4.03 13.45 12.70
N LEU A 445 -5.36 13.29 12.80
CA LEU A 445 -6.02 12.01 12.56
C LEU A 445 -5.62 11.41 11.20
N LEU A 446 -5.48 12.24 10.16
CA LEU A 446 -5.17 11.80 8.80
C LEU A 446 -3.73 12.02 8.38
N ALA A 447 -2.90 12.58 9.26
CA ALA A 447 -1.48 12.71 8.99
C ALA A 447 -0.86 11.34 8.69
N ARG A 448 -1.48 10.26 9.14
CA ARG A 448 -0.94 8.91 9.12
C ARG A 448 -1.87 7.90 8.45
N GLY A 449 -1.28 6.87 7.85
CA GLY A 449 -2.03 5.76 7.24
C GLY A 449 -2.80 5.99 5.93
N ILE A 450 -3.39 7.15 5.66
CA ILE A 450 -4.22 7.33 4.45
C ILE A 450 -3.37 7.37 3.17
N ASP A 451 -3.67 6.46 2.23
CA ASP A 451 -3.17 6.45 0.87
C ASP A 451 -4.13 7.16 -0.08
N VAL A 452 -3.79 8.40 -0.44
CA VAL A 452 -4.37 9.11 -1.57
C VAL A 452 -3.23 9.47 -2.51
N GLN A 453 -3.02 8.64 -3.53
CA GLN A 453 -1.89 8.75 -4.46
C GLN A 453 -1.88 10.06 -5.26
N GLN A 454 -3.03 10.72 -5.37
CA GLN A 454 -3.23 11.94 -6.16
C GLN A 454 -2.95 13.25 -5.40
N VAL A 455 -2.55 13.19 -4.12
CA VAL A 455 -2.20 14.39 -3.35
C VAL A 455 -0.84 14.93 -3.79
N SER A 456 -0.83 16.09 -4.42
CA SER A 456 0.39 16.79 -4.84
C SER A 456 0.84 17.86 -3.83
N LEU A 457 -0.12 18.43 -3.09
CA LEU A 457 0.11 19.55 -2.18
C LEU A 457 -0.36 19.22 -0.75
N VAL A 458 0.51 19.48 0.23
CA VAL A 458 0.17 19.46 1.65
C VAL A 458 0.35 20.86 2.22
N ILE A 459 -0.67 21.37 2.90
CA ILE A 459 -0.62 22.67 3.58
C ILE A 459 -0.70 22.43 5.08
N ASN A 460 0.35 22.78 5.81
CA ASN A 460 0.31 22.87 7.26
C ASN A 460 -0.19 24.26 7.64
N TYR A 461 -1.52 24.40 7.76
CA TYR A 461 -2.15 25.65 8.22
C TYR A 461 -1.72 25.99 9.66
N ASP A 462 -1.57 24.94 10.48
CA ASP A 462 -0.87 25.02 11.75
C ASP A 462 0.34 24.08 11.71
N LEU A 463 1.51 24.53 12.15
CA LEU A 463 2.65 23.62 12.34
C LEU A 463 2.31 22.54 13.39
N PRO A 464 2.77 21.29 13.20
CA PRO A 464 2.42 20.19 14.10
C PRO A 464 2.98 20.42 15.50
N GLY A 465 2.19 20.10 16.53
CA GLY A 465 2.63 20.24 17.93
C GLY A 465 3.76 19.29 18.34
N LYS A 466 3.93 18.17 17.63
CA LYS A 466 5.06 17.23 17.79
C LYS A 466 5.84 17.16 16.49
N ARG A 467 7.16 17.26 16.55
CA ARG A 467 8.07 17.17 15.38
C ARG A 467 7.93 15.85 14.63
N GLU A 468 7.60 14.77 15.33
CA GLU A 468 7.40 13.45 14.73
C GLU A 468 6.23 13.48 13.75
N ASN A 469 5.17 14.26 14.00
CA ASN A 469 3.99 14.33 13.13
C ASN A 469 4.29 15.04 11.79
N TYR A 470 5.31 15.89 11.72
CA TYR A 470 5.64 16.67 10.52
C TYR A 470 5.86 15.79 9.29
N ILE A 471 6.73 14.78 9.40
CA ILE A 471 7.07 13.89 8.29
C ILE A 471 5.84 13.10 7.80
N HIS A 472 4.91 12.77 8.69
CA HIS A 472 3.72 12.03 8.33
C HIS A 472 2.73 12.89 7.56
N ARG A 473 2.52 14.14 8.00
CA ARG A 473 1.70 15.13 7.30
C ARG A 473 2.21 15.35 5.88
N ILE A 474 3.49 15.70 5.73
CA ILE A 474 4.03 16.01 4.40
C ILE A 474 4.15 14.76 3.52
N GLY A 475 4.44 13.60 4.11
CA GLY A 475 4.49 12.30 3.43
C GLY A 475 3.12 11.75 2.96
N ARG A 476 2.07 12.56 3.03
CA ARG A 476 0.84 12.34 2.24
C ARG A 476 1.05 12.67 0.76
N SER A 477 1.93 13.62 0.45
CA SER A 477 2.42 13.89 -0.91
C SER A 477 3.68 13.07 -1.22
N GLY A 478 4.08 13.05 -2.49
CA GLY A 478 5.37 12.50 -2.91
C GLY A 478 5.51 10.97 -2.82
N ARG A 479 4.40 10.24 -2.80
CA ARG A 479 4.43 8.76 -2.71
C ARG A 479 4.99 8.11 -3.97
N PHE A 480 5.72 7.00 -3.79
CA PHE A 480 6.30 6.21 -4.88
C PHE A 480 7.21 7.03 -5.84
N GLY A 481 7.99 7.97 -5.28
CA GLY A 481 8.92 8.79 -6.06
C GLY A 481 8.26 9.92 -6.87
N ARG A 482 6.97 10.21 -6.64
CA ARG A 482 6.31 11.40 -7.20
C ARG A 482 6.88 12.64 -6.53
N LYS A 483 6.88 13.76 -7.25
CA LYS A 483 7.18 15.06 -6.65
C LYS A 483 5.98 15.52 -5.83
N GLY A 484 6.25 16.03 -4.63
CA GLY A 484 5.25 16.64 -3.76
C GLY A 484 5.71 18.02 -3.31
N VAL A 485 4.76 18.82 -2.84
CA VAL A 485 5.06 20.13 -2.23
C VAL A 485 4.38 20.20 -0.87
N ALA A 486 5.11 20.68 0.12
CA ALA A 486 4.61 20.97 1.45
C ALA A 486 4.79 22.47 1.74
N ILE A 487 3.70 23.15 2.10
CA ILE A 487 3.70 24.57 2.43
C ILE A 487 3.33 24.74 3.90
N ASN A 488 4.17 25.43 4.65
CA ASN A 488 4.00 25.66 6.08
C ASN A 488 3.60 27.11 6.34
N PHE A 489 2.47 27.32 7.02
CA PHE A 489 2.11 28.64 7.51
C PHE A 489 2.73 28.85 8.89
N VAL A 490 3.62 29.82 8.98
CA VAL A 490 4.49 30.01 10.15
C VAL A 490 4.28 31.42 10.68
N THR A 491 3.93 31.55 11.95
CA THR A 491 3.96 32.86 12.63
C THR A 491 5.32 33.09 13.28
N ASN A 492 5.58 34.32 13.74
CA ASN A 492 6.81 34.64 14.48
C ASN A 492 7.08 33.71 15.68
N ASN A 493 6.01 33.18 16.31
CA ASN A 493 6.13 32.24 17.43
C ASN A 493 6.50 30.82 16.97
N ASP A 494 6.14 30.46 15.75
CA ASP A 494 6.33 29.11 15.21
C ASP A 494 7.72 28.92 14.56
N LEU A 495 8.45 30.01 14.28
CA LEU A 495 9.80 29.97 13.69
C LEU A 495 10.76 29.07 14.47
N ARG A 496 10.67 29.08 15.81
CA ARG A 496 11.50 28.21 16.65
C ARG A 496 11.17 26.73 16.42
N VAL A 497 9.87 26.40 16.39
CA VAL A 497 9.40 25.02 16.17
C VAL A 497 9.80 24.54 14.77
N MET A 498 9.69 25.39 13.76
CA MET A 498 10.13 25.08 12.40
C MET A 498 11.64 24.77 12.33
N ARG A 499 12.48 25.61 12.93
CA ARG A 499 13.95 25.38 12.97
C ARG A 499 14.31 24.12 13.75
N ASP A 500 13.57 23.81 14.81
CA ASP A 500 13.74 22.56 15.56
C ASP A 500 13.43 21.34 14.66
N ILE A 501 12.42 21.42 13.79
CA ILE A 501 12.08 20.39 12.79
C ILE A 501 13.20 20.26 11.74
N GLU A 502 13.68 21.38 11.18
CA GLU A 502 14.79 21.40 10.21
C GLU A 502 16.04 20.73 10.77
N THR A 503 16.43 21.11 11.99
CA THR A 503 17.61 20.57 12.67
C THR A 503 17.43 19.09 12.99
N PHE A 504 16.24 18.68 13.44
CA PHE A 504 15.99 17.29 13.83
C PHE A 504 16.03 16.32 12.65
N TYR A 505 15.46 16.70 11.50
CA TYR A 505 15.44 15.88 10.30
C TYR A 505 16.59 16.17 9.34
N THR A 506 17.45 17.14 9.63
CA THR A 506 18.51 17.59 8.71
C THR A 506 17.93 17.96 7.33
N THR A 507 16.80 18.68 7.33
CA THR A 507 16.10 19.12 6.11
C THR A 507 16.17 20.64 5.97
N GLN A 508 15.95 21.13 4.75
CA GLN A 508 15.75 22.55 4.47
C GLN A 508 14.27 22.84 4.20
N ILE A 509 13.73 23.86 4.86
CA ILE A 509 12.41 24.42 4.58
C ILE A 509 12.65 25.84 4.07
N GLU A 510 12.52 26.03 2.76
CA GLU A 510 12.85 27.28 2.09
C GLU A 510 11.72 28.31 2.26
N GLU A 511 12.05 29.60 2.23
CA GLU A 511 11.02 30.63 2.11
C GLU A 511 10.34 30.49 0.75
N MET A 512 9.02 30.57 0.72
CA MET A 512 8.27 30.38 -0.51
C MET A 512 8.60 31.50 -1.51
N PRO A 513 9.05 31.18 -2.74
CA PRO A 513 9.32 32.19 -3.77
C PRO A 513 8.03 32.83 -4.27
N GLU A 514 8.12 34.03 -4.84
CA GLU A 514 6.98 34.75 -5.42
C GLU A 514 6.37 34.01 -6.63
N ASP A 515 7.19 33.34 -7.45
CA ASP A 515 6.75 32.56 -8.61
C ASP A 515 6.53 31.08 -8.25
N ILE A 516 5.30 30.75 -7.84
CA ILE A 516 4.90 29.41 -7.36
C ILE A 516 4.36 28.52 -8.50
N ALA A 517 3.86 29.12 -9.59
CA ALA A 517 3.15 28.39 -10.64
C ALA A 517 4.02 27.34 -11.36
N ASP A 518 5.35 27.55 -11.42
CA ASP A 518 6.29 26.61 -12.05
C ASP A 518 6.76 25.47 -11.12
N LEU A 519 6.40 25.54 -9.83
CA LEU A 519 6.85 24.62 -8.78
C LEU A 519 5.88 23.46 -8.52
N LEU A 520 4.61 23.64 -8.88
CA LEU A 520 3.45 22.78 -8.61
C LEU A 520 2.86 22.22 -9.91
#